data_AF-L9W362-F1
#
_entry.id   AF-L9W362-F1
#
_cell.length_a   1.000
_cell.length_b   1.000
_cell.length_c   1.000
_cell.angle_alpha   90.00
_cell.angle_beta   90.00
_cell.angle_gamma   90.00
#
_symmetry.space_group_name_H-M   'P 1'
#
loop_
_entity.id
_entity.type
_entity.pdbx_description
1 polymer ?
#
loop_
_entity_poly.entity_id
_entity_poly.type
_entity_poly.pdbx_seq_one_letter_code
_entity_poly.pdbx_strand_id
1 'polypeptide(L)'
;MPFIPMSKRGRQTVETDGRPINWRQKGGGVTLYDETNPDAWVHMTFEAGVRPEHRLFMICDDCGAVFAQRTAPGHSTICGDCGATFEH
;
A
#
# COMPACT_ATOMS: atom_id res chain seq x y z
N MET A 1 -26.99 -2.21 -21.62
CA MET A 1 -25.74 -2.27 -20.85
C MET A 1 -25.92 -1.39 -19.62
N PRO A 2 -26.08 -1.95 -18.41
CA PRO A 2 -26.30 -1.12 -17.23
C PRO A 2 -24.98 -0.46 -16.78
N PHE A 3 -25.04 0.85 -16.59
CA PHE A 3 -23.94 1.71 -16.14
C PHE A 3 -23.68 1.41 -14.66
N ILE A 4 -22.47 0.91 -14.32
CA ILE A 4 -22.07 0.72 -12.93
C ILE A 4 -21.65 2.09 -12.40
N PRO A 5 -22.35 2.69 -11.42
CA PRO A 5 -21.97 3.99 -10.91
C PRO A 5 -20.67 3.86 -10.12
N MET A 6 -19.62 4.54 -10.58
CA MET A 6 -18.41 4.78 -9.79
C MET A 6 -18.80 5.43 -8.46
N SER A 7 -18.50 4.74 -7.36
CA SER A 7 -18.72 5.22 -5.99
C SER A 7 -18.05 6.58 -5.80
N LYS A 8 -18.82 7.67 -5.77
CA LYS A 8 -18.38 9.02 -5.36
C LYS A 8 -18.12 9.08 -3.85
N ARG A 9 -17.28 8.18 -3.32
CA ARG A 9 -16.70 8.36 -1.99
C ARG A 9 -15.54 9.34 -2.14
N GLY A 10 -15.89 10.62 -2.27
CA GLY A 10 -14.94 11.69 -2.02
C GLY A 10 -14.37 11.46 -0.64
N ARG A 11 -13.08 11.13 -0.58
CA ARG A 11 -12.34 11.02 0.66
C ARG A 11 -12.37 12.42 1.26
N GLN A 12 -13.27 12.69 2.20
CA GLN A 12 -13.18 13.87 3.03
C GLN A 12 -11.87 13.73 3.77
N THR A 13 -10.82 14.36 3.25
CA THR A 13 -9.59 14.58 3.99
C THR A 13 -10.02 15.48 5.14
N VAL A 14 -10.08 14.93 6.35
CA VAL A 14 -10.15 15.74 7.55
C VAL A 14 -8.98 16.70 7.44
N GLU A 15 -9.27 18.01 7.40
CA GLU A 15 -8.25 19.04 7.41
C GLU A 15 -7.60 18.98 8.79
N THR A 16 -6.54 18.19 8.90
CA THR A 16 -5.82 18.02 10.16
C THR A 16 -5.10 19.34 10.43
N ASP A 17 -5.49 20.04 11.49
CA ASP A 17 -4.85 21.24 12.05
C ASP A 17 -3.46 20.94 12.66
N GLY A 18 -2.72 20.02 12.04
CA GLY A 18 -1.46 19.48 12.51
C GLY A 18 -0.31 20.03 11.69
N ARG A 19 0.78 20.41 12.36
CA ARG A 19 2.04 20.76 11.68
C ARG A 19 2.46 19.61 10.75
N PRO A 20 2.92 19.90 9.53
CA PRO A 20 3.41 18.87 8.63
C PRO A 20 4.58 18.11 9.27
N ILE A 21 4.56 16.78 9.17
CA ILE A 21 5.59 15.90 9.73
C ILE A 21 6.54 15.49 8.59
N ASN A 22 7.84 15.61 8.81
CA ASN A 22 8.84 15.19 7.83
C ASN A 22 8.93 13.66 7.78
N TRP A 23 9.10 13.12 6.58
CA TRP A 23 9.19 11.68 6.38
C TRP A 23 10.15 11.32 5.24
N ARG A 24 10.75 10.13 5.33
CA ARG A 24 11.60 9.55 4.27
C ARG A 24 11.40 8.06 4.18
N GLN A 25 11.49 7.51 2.97
CA GLN A 25 11.46 6.07 2.70
C GLN A 25 12.87 5.57 2.35
N LYS A 26 13.29 4.44 2.90
CA LYS A 26 14.56 3.78 2.57
C LYS A 26 14.40 2.26 2.56
N GLY A 27 14.78 1.61 1.46
CA GLY A 27 15.13 0.18 1.31
C GLY A 27 14.16 -0.92 1.79
N GLY A 28 13.10 -0.57 2.52
CA GLY A 28 12.25 -1.52 3.24
C GLY A 28 11.46 -0.90 4.40
N GLY A 29 11.45 0.43 4.57
CA GLY A 29 10.66 1.08 5.61
C GLY A 29 10.49 2.58 5.42
N VAL A 30 9.70 3.17 6.32
CA VAL A 30 9.42 4.61 6.39
C VAL A 30 9.89 5.14 7.74
N THR A 31 10.55 6.29 7.74
CA THR A 31 10.90 7.02 8.96
C THR A 31 10.17 8.35 8.95
N LEU A 32 9.40 8.60 10.01
CA LEU A 32 8.89 9.92 10.39
C LEU A 32 9.92 10.55 11.32
N TYR A 33 10.22 11.84 11.16
CA TYR A 33 11.24 12.51 11.95
C TYR A 33 10.95 14.01 12.12
N ASP A 34 11.57 14.61 13.13
CA ASP A 34 11.66 16.06 13.31
C ASP A 34 13.10 16.52 13.05
N GLU A 35 13.30 17.54 12.21
CA GLU A 35 14.63 18.07 11.92
C GLU A 35 15.22 18.86 13.10
N THR A 36 14.35 19.40 13.94
CA THR A 36 14.72 20.20 15.11
C THR A 36 14.97 19.34 16.35
N ASN A 37 14.56 18.07 16.32
CA ASN A 37 14.75 17.12 17.41
C ASN A 37 15.21 15.76 16.86
N PRO A 38 16.53 15.47 16.84
CA PRO A 38 17.06 14.24 16.27
C PRO A 38 16.65 12.96 17.01
N ASP A 39 16.19 13.08 18.27
CA ASP A 39 15.71 11.94 19.06
C ASP A 39 14.21 11.64 18.80
N ALA A 40 13.49 12.54 18.12
CA ALA A 40 12.08 12.36 17.79
C ALA A 40 11.91 11.70 16.41
N TRP A 41 12.00 10.37 16.38
CA TRP A 41 11.73 9.59 15.16
C TRP A 41 10.87 8.35 15.43
N VAL A 42 10.05 8.00 14.43
CA VAL A 42 9.30 6.73 14.37
C VAL A 42 9.75 5.99 13.13
N HIS A 43 10.24 4.77 13.28
CA HIS A 43 10.60 3.90 12.16
C HIS A 43 9.60 2.76 12.01
N MET A 44 9.10 2.60 10.80
CA MET A 44 8.20 1.52 10.41
C MET A 44 8.89 0.68 9.35
N THR A 45 9.03 -0.63 9.59
CA THR A 45 9.56 -1.60 8.64
C THR A 45 8.41 -2.25 7.87
N PHE A 46 8.58 -2.46 6.57
CA PHE A 46 7.70 -3.30 5.78
C PHE A 46 8.07 -4.76 6.03
N GLU A 47 7.26 -5.47 6.80
CA GLU A 47 7.40 -6.92 6.94
C GLU A 47 6.69 -7.62 5.77
N ALA A 48 7.46 -8.26 4.89
CA ALA A 48 6.92 -9.21 3.94
C ALA A 48 6.45 -10.46 4.69
N GLY A 49 5.17 -10.81 4.59
CA GLY A 49 4.59 -11.98 5.26
C GLY A 49 3.54 -11.68 6.34
N VAL A 50 2.83 -10.55 6.24
CA VAL A 50 1.73 -10.20 7.14
C VAL A 50 0.67 -11.33 7.20
N ARG A 51 0.16 -11.61 8.41
CA ARG A 51 -0.93 -12.59 8.65
C ARG A 51 -2.11 -12.35 7.69
N PRO A 52 -2.77 -13.42 7.19
CA PRO A 52 -3.88 -13.35 6.22
C PRO A 52 -4.92 -12.26 6.48
N GLU A 53 -5.26 -12.06 7.75
CA GLU A 53 -6.24 -11.08 8.22
C GLU A 53 -5.83 -9.60 7.99
N HIS A 54 -4.56 -9.33 7.70
CA HIS A 54 -3.98 -7.98 7.55
C HIS A 54 -3.22 -7.80 6.22
N ARG A 55 -3.40 -8.69 5.25
CA ARG A 55 -2.62 -8.70 4.00
C ARG A 55 -2.98 -7.54 3.07
N LEU A 56 -1.96 -7.07 2.35
CA LEU A 56 -2.06 -6.07 1.31
C LEU A 56 -2.88 -6.63 0.13
N PHE A 57 -3.60 -5.75 -0.56
CA PHE A 57 -4.23 -6.08 -1.83
C PHE A 57 -3.19 -5.94 -2.94
N MET A 58 -3.17 -6.88 -3.86
CA MET A 58 -2.48 -6.73 -5.14
C MET A 58 -3.49 -6.19 -6.17
N ILE A 59 -3.03 -5.26 -6.99
CA ILE A 59 -3.77 -4.78 -8.16
C ILE A 59 -3.00 -5.27 -9.39
N CYS A 60 -3.67 -5.94 -10.32
CA CYS A 60 -3.07 -6.33 -11.59
C CYS A 60 -2.97 -5.11 -12.50
N ASP A 61 -1.76 -4.79 -12.98
CA ASP A 61 -1.55 -3.63 -13.86
C ASP A 61 -2.24 -3.77 -15.22
N ASP A 62 -2.45 -5.01 -15.70
CA ASP A 62 -3.04 -5.25 -17.02
C ASP A 62 -4.57 -5.20 -17.03
N CYS A 63 -5.22 -5.84 -16.05
CA CYS A 63 -6.69 -5.95 -16.02
C CYS A 63 -7.36 -5.15 -14.89
N GLY A 64 -6.57 -4.57 -13.98
CA GLY A 64 -7.06 -3.81 -12.83
C GLY A 64 -7.72 -4.66 -11.74
N ALA A 65 -7.68 -5.99 -11.86
CA ALA A 65 -8.29 -6.88 -10.86
C ALA A 65 -7.57 -6.76 -9.51
N VAL A 66 -8.37 -6.67 -8.45
CA VAL A 66 -7.89 -6.49 -7.07
C VAL A 66 -8.05 -7.81 -6.31
N PHE A 67 -6.93 -8.37 -5.85
CA PHE A 67 -6.92 -9.61 -5.10
C PHE A 67 -6.33 -9.39 -3.72
N ALA A 68 -6.97 -9.97 -2.69
CA ALA A 68 -6.29 -10.13 -1.41
C ALA A 68 -5.05 -11.00 -1.67
N GLN A 69 -3.87 -10.51 -1.33
CA GLN A 69 -2.66 -11.29 -1.47
C GLN A 69 -2.77 -12.51 -0.55
N ARG A 70 -2.77 -13.75 -1.07
CA ARG A 70 -3.04 -14.97 -0.28
C ARG A 70 -1.77 -15.71 0.16
N THR A 71 -0.62 -15.30 -0.34
CA THR A 71 0.69 -15.90 -0.09
C THR A 71 1.74 -14.81 0.08
N ALA A 72 2.84 -15.11 0.77
CA ALA A 72 3.98 -14.21 0.76
C ALA A 72 4.41 -13.93 -0.70
N PRO A 73 4.85 -12.71 -1.04
CA PRO A 73 5.36 -12.45 -2.38
C PRO A 73 6.54 -13.40 -2.65
N GLY A 74 6.44 -14.20 -3.72
CA GLY A 74 7.55 -14.98 -4.25
C GLY A 74 8.34 -14.17 -5.27
N HIS A 75 9.21 -14.83 -6.04
CA HIS A 75 9.94 -14.19 -7.14
C HIS A 75 9.02 -13.76 -8.30
N SER A 76 7.87 -14.42 -8.46
CA SER A 76 6.91 -14.11 -9.50
C SER A 76 5.48 -14.25 -9.00
N THR A 77 4.53 -13.61 -9.68
CA THR A 77 3.10 -13.79 -9.45
C THR A 77 2.33 -13.81 -10.77
N ILE A 78 1.29 -14.64 -10.83
CA ILE A 78 0.36 -14.73 -11.96
C ILE A 78 -1.00 -14.20 -11.53
N CYS A 79 -1.60 -13.33 -12.35
CA CYS A 79 -2.96 -12.86 -12.15
C CYS A 79 -3.96 -14.00 -12.35
N GLY A 80 -4.78 -14.27 -11.35
CA GLY A 80 -5.80 -15.33 -11.41
C GLY A 80 -6.98 -15.04 -12.35
N ASP A 81 -7.10 -13.81 -12.87
CA ASP A 81 -8.20 -13.42 -13.77
C ASP A 81 -7.75 -13.31 -15.23
N CYS A 82 -6.74 -12.48 -15.53
CA CYS A 82 -6.25 -12.32 -16.91
C CYS A 82 -5.05 -13.21 -17.28
N GLY A 83 -4.42 -13.88 -16.30
CA GLY A 83 -3.25 -14.74 -16.54
C GLY A 83 -1.93 -13.99 -16.74
N ALA A 84 -1.89 -12.66 -16.60
CA ALA A 84 -0.66 -11.88 -16.69
C ALA A 84 0.37 -12.30 -15.62
N THR A 85 1.64 -12.33 -15.99
CA THR A 85 2.75 -12.73 -15.11
C THR A 85 3.63 -11.53 -14.79
N PHE A 86 3.97 -11.37 -13.51
CA PHE A 86 4.79 -10.28 -12.99
C PHE A 86 5.97 -10.84 -12.19
N GLU A 87 7.18 -10.41 -12.53
CA GLU A 87 8.40 -10.69 -11.76
C GLU A 87 8.63 -9.55 -10.75
N HIS A 88 9.10 -9.86 -9.53
CA HIS A 88 9.24 -8.90 -8.42
C HIS A 88 10.70 -8.70 -8.01
#